data_AF-A0A969BJ69-F1
#
_entry.id   AF-A0A969BJ69-F1
#
_cell.length_a   1.000
_cell.length_b   1.000
_cell.length_c   1.000
_cell.angle_alpha   90.00
_cell.angle_beta   90.00
_cell.angle_gamma   90.00
#
_symmetry.space_group_name_H-M   'P 1'
#
loop_
_entity.id
_entity.type
_entity.pdbx_description
1 polymer ?
#
loop_
_entity_poly.entity_id
_entity_poly.type
_entity_poly.pdbx_seq_one_letter_code
_entity_poly.pdbx_strand_id
1 'polypeptide(L)'
;IESSYGNSVILGSYVKALKEFAGRERRKKEEELKAQQDALNWLVVGDTRVPLNPDATGDVYRPLVVVEDKYTAGLNFTDSLAAKGYVLTITPSRIPDVNVSFPVDKTVFKPSAQAATKAITYADPNGQIYFVLVYLDKLVGEKCPITVAKIYRIDGLSWTGNFQLPFIPTEIAFRTDTNELIIANGDKKITLDKNGKMPK
;
A
#
# COMPACT_ATOMS: atom_id res chain seq x y z
N ILE A 1 -10.89 -54.02 -51.42
CA ILE A 1 -10.39 -52.64 -51.22
C ILE A 1 -11.42 -51.95 -50.36
N GLU A 2 -11.34 -52.03 -49.03
CA GLU A 2 -12.41 -51.52 -48.17
C GLU A 2 -11.94 -51.29 -46.73
N SER A 3 -11.02 -50.33 -46.54
CA SER A 3 -10.62 -49.90 -45.19
C SER A 3 -9.95 -48.52 -45.18
N SER A 4 -10.49 -47.56 -45.93
CA SER A 4 -9.91 -46.19 -45.99
C SER A 4 -10.88 -45.04 -45.75
N TYR A 5 -12.20 -45.29 -45.76
CA TYR A 5 -13.20 -44.22 -45.57
C TYR A 5 -13.60 -43.98 -44.10
N GLY A 6 -13.33 -44.92 -43.19
CA GLY A 6 -13.57 -44.73 -41.75
C GLY A 6 -12.50 -43.88 -41.06
N ASN A 7 -11.27 -43.87 -41.59
CA ASN A 7 -10.11 -43.32 -40.88
C ASN A 7 -10.06 -41.78 -40.91
N SER A 8 -10.46 -41.14 -42.02
CA SER A 8 -10.43 -39.67 -42.15
C SER A 8 -11.55 -38.97 -41.36
N VAL A 9 -12.74 -39.58 -41.28
CA VAL A 9 -13.87 -39.07 -40.48
C VAL A 9 -13.57 -39.22 -38.98
N ILE A 10 -13.00 -40.35 -38.57
CA ILE A 10 -12.54 -40.57 -37.20
C ILE A 10 -11.42 -39.57 -36.86
N LEU A 11 -10.42 -39.38 -37.73
CA LEU A 11 -9.38 -38.37 -37.54
C LEU A 11 -9.97 -36.96 -37.40
N GLY A 12 -10.92 -36.59 -38.25
CA GLY A 12 -11.59 -35.28 -38.20
C GLY A 12 -12.34 -35.06 -36.88
N SER A 13 -13.04 -36.09 -36.40
CA SER A 13 -13.72 -36.06 -35.10
C SER A 13 -12.74 -35.98 -33.92
N TYR A 14 -11.61 -36.69 -34.01
CA TYR A 14 -10.54 -36.66 -33.02
C TYR A 14 -9.82 -35.31 -32.98
N VAL A 15 -9.46 -34.75 -34.13
CA VAL A 15 -8.85 -33.41 -34.24
C VAL A 15 -9.81 -32.34 -33.73
N LYS A 16 -11.11 -32.45 -34.03
CA LYS A 16 -12.13 -31.54 -33.48
C LYS A 16 -12.23 -31.67 -31.96
N ALA A 17 -12.31 -32.89 -31.43
CA ALA A 17 -12.35 -33.13 -29.99
C ALA A 17 -11.07 -32.63 -29.28
N LEU A 18 -9.89 -32.80 -29.89
CA LEU A 18 -8.62 -32.31 -29.37
C LEU A 18 -8.56 -30.78 -29.37
N LYS A 19 -9.05 -30.12 -30.44
CA LYS A 19 -9.13 -28.66 -30.52
C LYS A 19 -10.10 -28.10 -29.49
N GLU A 20 -11.26 -28.73 -29.29
CA GLU A 20 -12.23 -28.35 -28.27
C GLU A 20 -11.68 -28.57 -26.86
N PHE A 21 -10.97 -29.68 -26.61
CA PHE A 21 -10.29 -29.95 -25.35
C PHE A 21 -9.20 -28.90 -25.07
N ALA A 22 -8.33 -28.62 -26.04
CA ALA A 22 -7.30 -27.59 -25.91
C ALA A 22 -7.91 -26.19 -25.67
N GLY A 23 -9.04 -25.88 -26.30
CA GLY A 23 -9.77 -24.64 -26.07
C GLY A 23 -10.33 -24.53 -24.64
N ARG A 24 -10.89 -25.61 -24.09
CA ARG A 24 -11.38 -25.65 -22.70
C ARG A 24 -10.24 -25.51 -21.70
N GLU A 25 -9.15 -26.26 -21.88
CA GLU A 25 -7.99 -26.20 -20.99
C GLU A 25 -7.33 -24.82 -21.02
N ARG A 26 -7.20 -24.21 -22.21
CA ARG A 26 -6.71 -22.84 -22.34
C ARG A 26 -7.60 -21.84 -21.59
N ARG A 27 -8.92 -21.92 -21.77
CA ARG A 27 -9.87 -21.03 -21.09
C ARG A 27 -9.78 -21.18 -19.57
N LYS A 28 -9.70 -22.41 -19.07
CA LYS A 28 -9.52 -22.69 -17.64
C LYS A 28 -8.23 -22.08 -17.11
N LYS A 29 -7.12 -22.18 -17.86
CA LYS A 29 -5.85 -21.56 -17.49
C LYS A 29 -5.88 -20.04 -17.55
N GLU A 30 -6.57 -19.46 -18.52
CA GLU A 30 -6.79 -18.00 -18.59
C GLU A 30 -7.63 -17.50 -17.41
N GLU A 31 -8.66 -18.24 -17.01
CA GLU A 31 -9.48 -17.93 -15.83
C GLU A 31 -8.67 -18.05 -14.53
N GLU A 32 -7.86 -19.10 -14.38
CA GLU A 32 -6.94 -19.28 -13.25
C GLU A 32 -5.90 -18.14 -13.19
N LEU A 33 -5.30 -17.79 -14.33
CA LEU A 33 -4.31 -16.71 -14.42
C LEU A 33 -4.94 -15.37 -14.05
N LYS A 34 -6.14 -15.08 -14.55
CA LYS A 34 -6.87 -13.85 -14.23
C LYS A 34 -7.19 -13.76 -12.74
N ALA A 35 -7.66 -14.86 -12.14
CA ALA A 35 -7.93 -14.91 -10.70
C ALA A 35 -6.65 -14.66 -9.87
N GLN A 36 -5.50 -15.18 -10.31
CA GLN A 36 -4.21 -14.92 -9.68
C GLN A 36 -3.77 -13.46 -9.85
N GLN A 37 -3.91 -12.89 -11.05
CA GLN A 37 -3.61 -11.49 -11.32
C GLN A 37 -4.46 -10.57 -10.44
N ASP A 38 -5.75 -10.86 -10.32
CA ASP A 38 -6.65 -10.12 -9.45
C ASP A 38 -6.21 -10.23 -7.98
N ALA A 39 -5.81 -11.43 -7.52
CA ALA A 39 -5.32 -11.63 -6.16
C ALA A 39 -4.03 -10.85 -5.84
N LEU A 40 -3.16 -10.61 -6.83
CA LEU A 40 -1.95 -9.80 -6.64
C LEU A 40 -2.25 -8.34 -6.28
N ASN A 41 -3.45 -7.84 -6.60
CA ASN A 41 -3.87 -6.47 -6.30
C ASN A 41 -4.37 -6.31 -4.86
N TRP A 42 -4.44 -7.39 -4.08
CA TRP A 42 -4.96 -7.38 -2.72
C TRP A 42 -3.98 -7.98 -1.74
N LEU A 43 -3.93 -7.38 -0.56
CA LEU A 43 -3.23 -7.90 0.61
C LEU A 43 -4.27 -8.33 1.64
N VAL A 44 -4.07 -9.51 2.25
CA VAL A 44 -5.04 -10.10 3.17
C VAL A 44 -4.60 -9.80 4.60
N VAL A 45 -5.46 -9.12 5.36
CA VAL A 45 -5.24 -8.76 6.76
C VAL A 45 -6.40 -9.26 7.60
N GLY A 46 -6.25 -10.44 8.19
CA GLY A 46 -7.35 -11.14 8.87
C GLY A 46 -8.51 -11.34 7.90
N ASP A 47 -9.69 -10.84 8.28
CA ASP A 47 -10.90 -10.90 7.45
C ASP A 47 -11.03 -9.75 6.44
N THR A 48 -10.09 -8.79 6.46
CA THR A 48 -10.13 -7.61 5.59
C THR A 48 -9.13 -7.71 4.45
N ARG A 49 -9.46 -7.08 3.33
CA ARG A 49 -8.57 -6.95 2.17
C ARG A 49 -8.13 -5.50 2.04
N VAL A 50 -6.84 -5.31 1.83
CA VAL A 50 -6.23 -4.01 1.59
C VAL A 50 -5.85 -3.94 0.12
N PRO A 51 -6.35 -2.97 -0.66
CA PRO A 51 -5.94 -2.82 -2.04
C PRO A 51 -4.47 -2.42 -2.09
N LEU A 52 -3.75 -2.90 -3.09
CA LEU A 52 -2.39 -2.48 -3.42
C LEU A 52 -2.37 -1.44 -4.55
N ASN A 53 -3.54 -0.97 -4.96
CA ASN A 53 -3.70 0.11 -5.91
C ASN A 53 -4.26 1.36 -5.18
N PRO A 54 -3.59 2.52 -5.27
CA PRO A 54 -4.11 3.78 -4.69
C PRO A 54 -5.44 4.24 -5.30
N ASP A 55 -5.77 3.82 -6.53
CA ASP A 55 -7.02 4.21 -7.21
C ASP A 55 -8.24 3.35 -6.78
N ALA A 56 -8.03 2.34 -5.93
CA ALA A 56 -9.11 1.49 -5.44
C ALA A 56 -10.12 2.31 -4.62
N THR A 57 -11.31 2.47 -5.18
CA THR A 57 -12.42 3.24 -4.63
C THR A 57 -13.42 2.32 -3.93
N GLY A 58 -13.96 2.73 -2.78
CA GLY A 58 -15.00 2.00 -2.03
C GLY A 58 -14.54 1.30 -0.75
N ASP A 59 -13.28 0.87 -0.66
CA ASP A 59 -12.74 0.20 0.55
C ASP A 59 -12.47 1.11 1.77
N VAL A 60 -12.42 0.47 2.95
CA VAL A 60 -12.04 1.08 4.24
C VAL A 60 -10.56 1.51 4.23
N TYR A 61 -9.71 0.73 3.55
CA TYR A 61 -8.30 1.02 3.37
C TYR A 61 -8.06 1.86 2.11
N ARG A 62 -7.30 2.93 2.29
CA ARG A 62 -6.86 3.87 1.26
C ARG A 62 -5.34 3.95 1.23
N PRO A 63 -4.70 3.21 0.32
CA PRO A 63 -3.26 3.30 0.10
C PRO A 63 -2.90 4.69 -0.39
N LEU A 64 -1.92 5.32 0.26
CA LEU A 64 -1.34 6.60 -0.19
C LEU A 64 0.02 6.38 -0.82
N VAL A 65 0.76 5.39 -0.33
CA VAL A 65 2.05 4.97 -0.88
C VAL A 65 2.07 3.46 -0.95
N VAL A 66 2.42 2.93 -2.12
CA VAL A 66 2.67 1.52 -2.34
C VAL A 66 4.07 1.39 -2.91
N VAL A 67 4.94 0.72 -2.17
CA VAL A 67 6.27 0.35 -2.65
C VAL A 67 6.21 -1.13 -3.00
N GLU A 68 6.27 -1.40 -4.31
CA GLU A 68 6.15 -2.76 -4.87
C GLU A 68 7.03 -3.76 -4.12
N ASP A 69 6.42 -4.89 -3.76
CA ASP A 69 7.05 -6.01 -3.05
C ASP A 69 7.78 -5.65 -1.74
N LYS A 70 7.46 -4.50 -1.13
CA LYS A 70 8.03 -4.09 0.16
C LYS A 70 6.96 -3.76 1.18
N TYR A 71 6.18 -2.69 0.96
CA TYR A 71 5.18 -2.24 1.92
C TYR A 71 4.16 -1.28 1.30
N THR A 72 3.02 -1.14 1.97
CA THR A 72 1.98 -0.15 1.69
C THR A 72 1.69 0.66 2.95
N ALA A 73 1.48 1.96 2.78
CA ALA A 73 1.11 2.86 3.85
C ALA A 73 -0.03 3.77 3.39
N GLY A 74 -0.92 4.11 4.31
CA GLY A 74 -2.08 4.91 3.97
C GLY A 74 -3.00 5.17 5.14
N LEU A 75 -4.26 5.41 4.83
CA LEU A 75 -5.32 5.63 5.82
C LEU A 75 -6.34 4.49 5.81
N ASN A 76 -6.75 4.09 6.99
CA ASN A 76 -7.85 3.19 7.26
C ASN A 76 -8.99 4.00 7.89
N PHE A 77 -10.12 4.10 7.20
CA PHE A 77 -11.31 4.82 7.68
C PHE A 77 -12.25 3.86 8.41
N THR A 78 -12.12 3.78 9.73
CA THR A 78 -12.99 2.91 10.55
C THR A 78 -14.43 3.42 10.67
N ASP A 79 -14.63 4.73 10.49
CA ASP A 79 -15.94 5.39 10.50
C ASP A 79 -15.85 6.70 9.69
N SER A 80 -16.99 7.35 9.44
CA SER A 80 -17.15 8.62 8.73
C SER A 80 -16.32 9.77 9.33
N LEU A 81 -15.88 9.63 10.58
CA LEU A 81 -15.17 10.65 11.36
C LEU A 81 -13.77 10.22 11.82
N ALA A 82 -13.39 8.95 11.66
CA ALA A 82 -12.17 8.42 12.25
C ALA A 82 -11.32 7.70 11.21
N ALA A 83 -10.20 8.34 10.86
CA ALA A 83 -9.09 7.70 10.15
C ALA A 83 -8.04 7.21 11.15
N LYS A 84 -7.34 6.14 10.78
CA LYS A 84 -6.08 5.69 11.36
C LYS A 84 -5.06 5.57 10.24
N GLY A 85 -3.82 5.96 10.51
CA GLY A 85 -2.72 5.63 9.61
C GLY A 85 -2.39 4.14 9.73
N TYR A 86 -1.93 3.54 8.64
CA TYR A 86 -1.47 2.15 8.66
C TYR A 86 -0.17 1.98 7.91
N VAL A 87 0.58 0.93 8.26
CA VAL A 87 1.69 0.37 7.50
C VAL A 87 1.57 -1.14 7.49
N LEU A 88 1.63 -1.71 6.28
CA LEU A 88 1.61 -3.15 6.06
C LEU A 88 2.79 -3.54 5.16
N THR A 89 3.56 -4.56 5.52
CA THR A 89 4.55 -5.14 4.58
C THR A 89 3.85 -5.98 3.52
N ILE A 90 4.37 -5.92 2.30
CA ILE A 90 3.90 -6.74 1.18
C ILE A 90 4.82 -7.95 1.08
N THR A 91 4.32 -9.13 1.45
CA THR A 91 5.05 -10.40 1.35
C THR A 91 4.59 -11.18 0.12
N PRO A 92 5.39 -12.15 -0.37
CA PRO A 92 4.96 -13.04 -1.46
C PRO A 92 3.69 -13.82 -1.15
N SER A 93 3.46 -14.17 0.12
CA SER A 93 2.23 -14.84 0.58
C SER A 93 1.03 -13.90 0.72
N ARG A 94 1.23 -12.59 0.50
CA ARG A 94 0.22 -11.52 0.69
C ARG A 94 -0.36 -11.49 2.12
N ILE A 95 0.38 -12.02 3.09
CA ILE A 95 0.11 -11.95 4.52
C ILE A 95 1.20 -11.08 5.15
N PRO A 96 0.87 -9.90 5.71
CA PRO A 96 1.88 -8.97 6.18
C PRO A 96 2.57 -9.47 7.46
N ASP A 97 3.90 -9.37 7.48
CA ASP A 97 4.69 -9.56 8.71
C ASP A 97 4.55 -8.35 9.65
N VAL A 98 4.56 -7.14 9.09
CA VAL A 98 4.34 -5.88 9.82
C VAL A 98 2.91 -5.45 9.54
N ASN A 99 2.11 -5.36 10.60
CA ASN A 99 0.77 -4.79 10.55
C ASN A 99 0.60 -3.80 11.69
N VAL A 100 0.77 -2.52 11.38
CA VAL A 100 0.74 -1.45 12.39
C VAL A 100 -0.29 -0.40 12.00
N SER A 101 -1.12 -0.02 12.97
CA SER A 101 -2.03 1.11 12.87
C SER A 101 -1.64 2.18 13.88
N PHE A 102 -1.71 3.45 13.49
CA PHE A 102 -1.38 4.59 14.35
C PHE A 102 -2.46 5.69 14.27
N PRO A 103 -2.67 6.43 15.37
CA PRO A 103 -3.61 7.54 15.36
C PRO A 103 -3.11 8.67 14.45
N VAL A 104 -4.03 9.22 13.67
CA VAL A 104 -3.86 10.47 12.91
C VAL A 104 -4.80 11.53 13.46
N ASP A 105 -4.54 12.80 13.13
CA ASP A 105 -5.44 13.89 13.51
C ASP A 105 -6.79 13.75 12.80
N LYS A 106 -7.81 13.28 13.54
CA LYS A 106 -9.18 13.07 13.04
C LYS A 106 -9.87 14.37 12.62
N THR A 107 -9.41 15.52 13.08
CA THR A 107 -9.99 16.81 12.69
C THR A 107 -9.57 17.20 11.28
N VAL A 108 -8.38 16.76 10.87
CA VAL A 108 -7.72 17.06 9.59
C VAL A 108 -7.98 15.94 8.57
N PHE A 109 -7.66 14.70 8.94
CA PHE A 109 -7.67 13.53 8.05
C PHE A 109 -9.04 12.84 8.06
N LYS A 110 -9.98 13.45 7.35
CA LYS A 110 -11.36 12.95 7.17
C LYS A 110 -11.57 12.41 5.77
N PRO A 111 -12.60 11.57 5.53
CA PRO A 111 -12.96 11.11 4.18
C PRO A 111 -13.12 12.26 3.18
N SER A 112 -13.67 13.41 3.59
CA SER A 112 -13.81 14.60 2.75
C SER A 112 -12.49 15.26 2.34
N ALA A 113 -11.42 15.04 3.10
CA ALA A 113 -10.08 15.56 2.82
C ALA A 113 -9.18 14.55 2.11
N GLN A 114 -9.70 13.35 1.78
CA GLN A 114 -8.92 12.25 1.21
C GLN A 114 -8.22 12.66 -0.09
N ALA A 115 -8.90 13.35 -1.00
CA ALA A 115 -8.31 13.77 -2.29
C ALA A 115 -7.11 14.71 -2.14
N ALA A 116 -7.03 15.44 -1.02
CA ALA A 116 -5.90 16.30 -0.68
C ALA A 116 -4.91 15.62 0.27
N THR A 117 -5.16 14.38 0.71
CA THR A 117 -4.28 13.68 1.63
C THR A 117 -3.22 12.92 0.85
N LYS A 118 -1.95 13.11 1.22
CA LYS A 118 -0.80 12.44 0.65
C LYS A 118 0.05 11.84 1.76
N ALA A 119 0.96 10.95 1.39
CA ALA A 119 1.95 10.43 2.32
C ALA A 119 3.34 10.35 1.69
N ILE A 120 4.36 10.49 2.54
CA ILE A 120 5.76 10.25 2.23
C ILE A 120 6.23 9.17 3.19
N THR A 121 7.00 8.20 2.68
CA THR A 121 7.52 7.12 3.51
C THR A 121 9.02 7.00 3.36
N TYR A 122 9.66 6.47 4.39
CA TYR A 122 11.05 6.07 4.37
C TYR A 122 11.14 4.71 5.04
N ALA A 123 11.87 3.80 4.43
CA ALA A 123 12.28 2.55 5.06
C ALA A 123 13.80 2.48 5.02
N ASP A 124 14.41 2.01 6.10
CA ASP A 124 15.85 1.71 6.08
C ASP A 124 16.14 0.55 5.11
N PRO A 125 17.39 0.38 4.65
CA PRO A 125 17.74 -0.67 3.69
C PRO A 125 17.40 -2.09 4.15
N ASN A 126 17.36 -2.33 5.47
CA ASN A 126 17.08 -3.64 6.06
C ASN A 126 15.58 -3.85 6.37
N GLY A 127 14.72 -2.87 6.11
CA GLY A 127 13.29 -2.93 6.42
C GLY A 127 12.99 -3.16 7.91
N GLN A 128 13.82 -2.61 8.79
CA GLN A 128 13.67 -2.67 10.24
C GLN A 128 12.95 -1.45 10.79
N ILE A 129 13.10 -0.29 10.14
CA ILE A 129 12.52 0.99 10.55
C ILE A 129 11.73 1.56 9.39
N TYR A 130 10.49 1.92 9.67
CA TYR A 130 9.60 2.62 8.76
C TYR A 130 9.24 3.97 9.36
N PHE A 131 9.31 5.01 8.55
CA PHE A 131 8.70 6.30 8.83
C PHE A 131 7.58 6.54 7.85
N VAL A 132 6.45 7.00 8.36
CA VAL A 132 5.32 7.43 7.54
C VAL A 132 4.92 8.82 7.96
N LEU A 133 4.94 9.73 7.00
CA LEU A 133 4.44 11.08 7.12
C LEU A 133 3.16 11.18 6.29
N VAL A 134 2.02 11.41 6.93
CA VAL A 134 0.75 11.72 6.27
C VAL A 134 0.53 13.24 6.36
N TYR A 135 0.13 13.86 5.25
CA TYR A 135 -0.03 15.31 5.17
C TYR A 135 -1.18 15.70 4.25
N LEU A 136 -1.66 16.94 4.40
CA LEU A 136 -2.51 17.56 3.38
C LEU A 136 -1.67 18.32 2.37
N ASP A 137 -1.92 18.07 1.08
CA ASP A 137 -1.35 18.77 -0.07
C ASP A 137 -1.93 20.18 -0.25
N LYS A 138 -2.19 20.85 0.87
CA LYS A 138 -2.65 22.22 0.96
C LYS A 138 -2.35 22.74 2.35
N LEU A 139 -2.22 24.06 2.45
CA LEU A 139 -2.15 24.74 3.73
C LEU A 139 -3.56 24.92 4.30
N VAL A 140 -3.69 24.73 5.61
CA VAL A 140 -4.89 25.07 6.38
C VAL A 140 -4.53 26.30 7.22
N GLY A 141 -5.04 27.46 6.80
CA GLY A 141 -4.48 28.74 7.24
C GLY A 141 -3.10 28.94 6.62
N GLU A 142 -2.05 28.97 7.44
CA GLU A 142 -0.65 29.15 7.01
C GLU A 142 0.23 27.92 7.24
N LYS A 143 -0.36 26.81 7.70
CA LYS A 143 0.39 25.61 8.07
C LYS A 143 -0.15 24.36 7.40
N CYS A 144 0.75 23.44 7.06
CA CYS A 144 0.43 22.10 6.59
C CYS A 144 0.32 21.17 7.80
N PRO A 145 -0.88 20.64 8.10
CA PRO A 145 -1.02 19.64 9.15
C PRO A 145 -0.41 18.31 8.68
N ILE A 146 0.38 17.71 9.56
CA ILE A 146 1.05 16.45 9.31
C ILE A 146 0.87 15.49 10.49
N THR A 147 0.88 14.19 10.22
CA THR A 147 1.08 13.13 11.21
C THR A 147 2.30 12.34 10.82
N VAL A 148 3.23 12.13 11.74
CA VAL A 148 4.44 11.32 11.52
C VAL A 148 4.43 10.15 12.49
N ALA A 149 4.69 8.95 11.98
CA ALA A 149 4.87 7.75 12.78
C ALA A 149 6.23 7.10 12.50
N LYS A 150 6.88 6.63 13.56
CA LYS A 150 8.05 5.74 13.51
C LYS A 150 7.63 4.35 13.93
N ILE A 151 7.98 3.35 13.13
CA ILE A 151 7.54 1.98 13.29
C ILE A 151 8.77 1.07 13.16
N TYR A 152 8.95 0.17 14.11
CA TYR A 152 9.90 -0.92 14.02
C TYR A 152 9.22 -2.18 13.50
N ARG A 153 9.94 -2.98 12.71
CA ARG A 153 9.43 -4.26 12.19
C ARG A 153 9.01 -5.22 13.31
N ILE A 154 9.80 -5.29 14.38
CA ILE A 154 9.60 -6.22 15.49
C ILE A 154 8.68 -5.62 16.56
N ASP A 155 9.00 -4.40 17.03
CA ASP A 155 8.30 -3.78 18.17
C ASP A 155 7.01 -3.05 17.77
N GLY A 156 6.76 -2.88 16.47
CA GLY A 156 5.61 -2.14 15.96
C GLY A 156 5.75 -0.63 16.15
N LEU A 157 4.65 0.04 16.52
CA LEU A 157 4.62 1.50 16.64
C LEU A 157 5.54 1.99 17.77
N SER A 158 6.59 2.74 17.43
CA SER A 158 7.48 3.35 18.43
C SER A 158 6.89 4.67 18.95
N TRP A 159 6.54 5.56 18.04
CA TRP A 159 5.91 6.83 18.37
C TRP A 159 5.13 7.38 17.18
N THR A 160 4.20 8.28 17.49
CA THR A 160 3.42 9.05 16.53
C THR A 160 3.26 10.47 17.03
N GLY A 161 3.24 11.44 16.13
CA GLY A 161 3.10 12.85 16.47
C GLY A 161 2.35 13.62 15.40
N ASN A 162 1.48 14.54 15.84
CA ASN A 162 0.78 15.47 14.98
C ASN A 162 1.48 16.83 15.05
N PHE A 163 1.80 17.41 13.90
CA PHE A 163 2.50 18.69 13.81
C PHE A 163 1.89 19.58 12.75
N GLN A 164 2.32 20.83 12.74
CA GLN A 164 1.94 21.81 11.75
C GLN A 164 3.21 22.45 11.17
N LEU A 165 3.50 22.17 9.91
CA LEU A 165 4.68 22.70 9.21
C LEU A 165 4.35 24.02 8.49
N PRO A 166 5.29 24.97 8.38
CA PRO A 166 5.11 26.19 7.59
C PRO A 166 5.31 25.97 6.08
N PHE A 167 5.36 24.73 5.62
CA PHE A 167 5.52 24.33 4.22
C PHE A 167 4.88 22.95 3.98
N ILE A 168 4.57 22.64 2.72
CA ILE A 168 4.12 21.31 2.31
C ILE A 168 5.37 20.44 2.12
N PRO A 169 5.52 19.29 2.81
CA PRO A 169 6.72 18.47 2.69
C PRO A 169 6.79 17.79 1.32
N THR A 170 8.01 17.63 0.79
CA THR A 170 8.27 16.90 -0.46
C THR A 170 9.12 15.65 -0.24
N GLU A 171 9.89 15.60 0.85
CA GLU A 171 10.73 14.46 1.17
C GLU A 171 10.89 14.28 2.69
N ILE A 172 11.25 13.04 3.07
CA ILE A 172 11.74 12.72 4.40
C ILE A 172 13.03 11.91 4.30
N ALA A 173 13.97 12.15 5.20
CA ALA A 173 15.25 11.44 5.26
C ALA A 173 15.59 11.10 6.71
N PHE A 174 16.05 9.88 6.96
CA PHE A 174 16.49 9.45 8.29
C PHE A 174 18.01 9.43 8.39
N ARG A 175 18.53 10.07 9.42
CA ARG A 175 19.95 10.07 9.79
C ARG A 175 20.19 9.02 10.86
N THR A 176 20.86 7.94 10.48
CA THR A 176 21.14 6.80 11.36
C THR A 176 22.17 7.11 12.44
N ASP A 177 23.08 8.04 12.17
CA ASP A 177 24.11 8.53 13.09
C ASP A 177 23.51 9.34 14.24
N THR A 178 22.58 10.26 13.95
CA THR A 178 21.93 11.10 14.97
C THR A 178 20.59 10.56 15.46
N ASN A 179 20.04 9.53 14.80
CA ASN A 179 18.68 9.02 15.00
C ASN A 179 17.60 10.10 14.79
N GLU A 180 17.80 10.97 13.81
CA GLU A 180 16.90 12.09 13.52
C GLU A 180 16.17 11.88 12.19
N LEU A 181 14.88 12.25 12.16
CA LEU A 181 14.11 12.32 10.92
C LEU A 181 14.09 13.77 10.43
N ILE A 182 14.52 13.99 9.20
CA ILE A 182 14.45 15.27 8.51
C ILE A 182 13.23 15.26 7.60
N ILE A 183 12.44 16.32 7.69
CA ILE A 183 11.29 16.59 6.81
C ILE A 183 11.61 17.87 6.05
N ALA A 184 11.59 17.84 4.72
CA ALA A 184 12.06 18.95 3.92
C ALA A 184 11.15 19.30 2.73
N ASN A 185 11.32 20.54 2.27
CA ASN A 185 10.87 21.06 0.98
C ASN A 185 11.89 22.12 0.51
N GLY A 186 12.81 21.69 -0.37
CA GLY A 186 13.93 22.52 -0.81
C GLY A 186 14.79 22.98 0.37
N ASP A 187 14.98 24.28 0.51
CA ASP A 187 15.79 24.86 1.61
C ASP A 187 15.10 24.82 2.98
N LYS A 188 13.79 24.58 3.02
CA LYS A 188 13.04 24.50 4.28
C LYS A 188 13.15 23.09 4.84
N LYS A 189 13.62 22.97 6.08
CA LYS A 189 13.76 21.68 6.77
C LYS A 189 13.33 21.80 8.23
N ILE A 190 12.73 20.72 8.73
CA ILE A 190 12.44 20.50 10.15
C ILE A 190 13.00 19.13 10.52
N THR A 191 13.61 19.05 11.70
CA THR A 191 14.16 17.80 12.23
C THR A 191 13.31 17.32 13.39
N LEU A 192 13.06 16.02 13.47
CA LEU A 192 12.49 15.34 14.63
C LEU A 192 13.58 14.49 15.27
N ASP A 193 13.69 14.58 16.59
CA ASP A 193 14.62 13.76 17.37
C ASP A 193 14.18 12.27 17.38
N LYS A 194 14.99 11.43 18.02
CA LYS A 194 14.71 9.99 18.17
C LYS A 194 13.35 9.66 18.80
N ASN A 195 12.76 10.59 19.54
CA ASN A 195 11.48 10.47 20.24
C ASN A 195 10.32 11.17 19.50
N GLY A 196 10.56 11.69 18.28
CA GLY A 196 9.56 12.39 17.49
C GLY A 196 9.29 13.81 17.97
N LYS A 197 10.21 14.45 18.71
CA LYS A 197 10.06 15.85 19.14
C LYS A 197 10.86 16.78 18.23
N MET A 198 10.31 17.96 17.95
CA MET A 198 11.08 19.03 17.33
C MET A 198 12.11 19.55 18.35
N PRO A 199 13.40 19.66 17.99
CA PRO A 199 14.38 20.30 18.84
C PRO A 199 13.95 21.75 19.09
N LYS A 200 14.05 22.17 20.34
CA LYS A 200 13.70 23.54 20.76
C LYS A 200 14.66 24.57 20.17
#